data_AF-A0AA96Q563-F1
#
_entry.id   AF-A0AA96Q563-F1
#
_cell.length_a   1.000
_cell.length_b   1.000
_cell.length_c   1.000
_cell.angle_alpha   90.00
_cell.angle_beta   90.00
_cell.angle_gamma   90.00
#
_symmetry.space_group_name_H-M   'P 1'
#
loop_
_entity.id
_entity.type
_entity.pdbx_description
1 polymer ?
#
loop_
_entity_poly.entity_id
_entity_poly.type
_entity_poly.pdbx_seq_one_letter_code
_entity_poly.pdbx_strand_id
1 'polypeptide(L)' 'MNTFAEIDTSARDMAGYLIKEMAKKQGVTEELKATDMMRWIGLMNNIRACADEIVLNDIVYS' A
#
# COMPACT_ATOMS: atom_id res chain seq x y z
N MET A 1 -3.98 1.01 -26.74
CA MET A 1 -4.44 2.18 -25.98
C MET A 1 -5.04 1.60 -24.72
N ASN A 2 -4.30 1.61 -23.61
CA ASN A 2 -4.82 1.01 -22.37
C ASN A 2 -6.01 1.85 -21.91
N THR A 3 -7.10 1.20 -21.57
CA THR A 3 -8.30 1.89 -21.09
C THR A 3 -8.06 2.40 -19.68
N PHE A 4 -8.75 3.48 -19.27
CA PHE A 4 -8.65 4.03 -17.91
C PHE A 4 -8.87 2.95 -16.83
N ALA A 5 -9.73 1.97 -17.12
CA ALA A 5 -9.99 0.82 -16.25
C ALA A 5 -8.79 -0.12 -16.08
N GLU A 6 -7.98 -0.33 -17.12
CA GLU A 6 -6.78 -1.19 -17.06
C GLU A 6 -5.65 -0.55 -16.25
N ILE A 7 -5.51 0.78 -16.38
CA ILE A 7 -4.55 1.59 -15.61
C ILE A 7 -4.96 1.61 -14.13
N ASP A 8 -6.24 1.87 -13.84
CA ASP A 8 -6.79 1.87 -12.47
C ASP A 8 -6.69 0.49 -11.80
N THR A 9 -6.87 -0.59 -12.56
CA THR A 9 -6.70 -1.96 -12.07
C THR A 9 -5.23 -2.25 -11.75
N SER A 10 -4.31 -1.94 -12.67
CA SER A 10 -2.86 -2.16 -12.46
C SER A 10 -2.32 -1.35 -11.27
N ALA A 11 -2.78 -0.11 -11.13
CA ALA A 11 -2.44 0.77 -10.01
C ALA A 11 -2.86 0.19 -8.66
N ARG A 12 -4.10 -0.32 -8.57
CA ARG A 12 -4.61 -0.96 -7.34
C ARG A 12 -3.88 -2.25 -7.02
N ASP A 13 -3.57 -3.05 -8.02
CA ASP A 13 -2.82 -4.30 -7.82
C ASP A 13 -1.40 -4.02 -7.33
N MET A 14 -0.73 -3.00 -7.88
CA MET A 14 0.59 -2.56 -7.44
C MET A 14 0.56 -2.00 -6.01
N ALA A 15 -0.40 -1.12 -5.71
CA ALA A 15 -0.58 -0.59 -4.36
C ALA A 15 -0.82 -1.72 -3.34
N GLY A 16 -1.69 -2.67 -3.68
CA GLY A 16 -1.98 -3.83 -2.84
C GLY A 16 -0.76 -4.72 -2.58
N TYR A 17 0.08 -4.92 -3.59
CA TYR A 17 1.34 -5.65 -3.45
C TYR A 17 2.32 -4.91 -2.54
N LEU A 18 2.53 -3.61 -2.76
CA LEU A 18 3.44 -2.78 -1.97
C LEU A 18 3.03 -2.71 -0.50
N ILE A 19 1.73 -2.53 -0.23
CA ILE A 19 1.18 -2.52 1.14
C ILE A 19 1.50 -3.83 1.86
N LYS A 20 1.31 -4.99 1.19
CA LYS A 20 1.60 -6.30 1.79
C LYS A 20 3.08 -6.47 2.09
N GLU A 21 3.96 -6.09 1.18
CA GLU A 21 5.41 -6.22 1.38
C GLU A 21 5.94 -5.28 2.46
N MET A 22 5.47 -4.04 2.50
CA MET A 22 5.85 -3.08 3.54
C MET A 22 5.31 -3.48 4.91
N ALA A 23 4.06 -3.99 4.99
CA ALA A 23 3.49 -4.49 6.24
C ALA A 23 4.31 -5.64 6.80
N LYS A 24 4.75 -6.60 5.96
CA LYS A 24 5.66 -7.66 6.39
C LYS A 24 7.00 -7.11 6.89
N LYS A 25 7.62 -6.20 6.13
CA LYS A 25 8.92 -5.61 6.48
C LYS A 25 8.88 -4.80 7.78
N GLN A 26 7.78 -4.10 8.04
CA GLN A 26 7.60 -3.28 9.23
C GLN A 26 7.01 -4.06 10.42
N GLY A 27 6.74 -5.36 10.26
CA GLY A 27 6.18 -6.19 11.32
C GLY A 27 4.75 -5.81 11.71
N VAL A 28 3.97 -5.28 10.77
CA VAL A 28 2.56 -4.95 10.97
C VAL A 28 1.74 -6.24 10.88
N THR A 29 1.52 -6.87 12.02
CA THR A 29 0.82 -8.17 12.12
C THR A 29 -0.53 -8.05 12.82
N GLU A 30 -1.34 -9.11 12.77
CA GLU A 30 -2.60 -9.16 13.51
C GLU A 30 -2.36 -9.25 15.04
N GLU A 31 -1.22 -9.79 15.48
CA GLU A 31 -0.83 -9.74 16.89
C GLU A 31 -0.55 -8.31 17.36
N LEU A 32 0.12 -7.50 16.52
CA LEU A 32 0.30 -6.07 16.79
C LEU A 32 -1.06 -5.35 16.86
N LYS A 33 -1.99 -5.68 15.98
CA LYS A 33 -3.34 -5.12 16.00
C LYS A 33 -4.10 -5.45 17.29
N ALA A 34 -3.95 -6.66 17.79
CA ALA A 34 -4.59 -7.13 19.02
C ALA A 34 -3.98 -6.53 20.28
N THR A 35 -2.67 -6.26 20.27
CA THR A 35 -1.91 -5.75 21.42
C THR A 35 -1.81 -4.23 21.47
N ASP A 36 -1.70 -3.57 20.32
CA ASP A 36 -1.59 -2.11 20.17
C ASP A 36 -2.23 -1.66 18.84
N MET A 37 -3.56 -1.59 18.85
CA MET A 37 -4.36 -1.20 17.69
C MET A 37 -4.01 0.21 17.17
N MET A 38 -3.69 1.16 18.05
CA MET A 38 -3.38 2.53 17.64
C MET A 38 -2.05 2.59 16.87
N ARG A 39 -1.03 1.86 17.34
CA ARG A 39 0.23 1.73 16.62
C ARG A 39 0.04 0.98 15.30
N TRP A 40 -0.77 -0.07 15.28
CA TRP A 40 -1.10 -0.79 14.06
C TRP A 40 -1.76 0.12 13.01
N ILE A 41 -2.75 0.92 13.41
CA ILE A 41 -3.41 1.90 12.53
C ILE A 41 -2.41 2.92 12.01
N GLY A 42 -1.55 3.46 12.88
CA GLY A 42 -0.52 4.42 12.49
C GLY A 42 0.45 3.89 11.43
N LEU A 43 0.94 2.66 11.63
CA LEU A 43 1.83 1.99 10.67
C LEU A 43 1.12 1.67 9.36
N MET A 44 -0.12 1.15 9.43
CA MET A 44 -0.87 0.81 8.23
C MET A 44 -1.22 2.05 7.39
N ASN A 45 -1.49 3.19 8.04
CA ASN A 45 -1.70 4.46 7.36
C ASN A 45 -0.41 4.96 6.69
N ASN A 46 0.73 4.86 7.38
CA ASN A 46 2.02 5.24 6.79
C ASN A 46 2.35 4.38 5.56
N ILE A 47 2.15 3.07 5.66
CA ILE A 47 2.38 2.13 4.55
C ILE A 47 1.50 2.46 3.35
N ARG A 48 0.21 2.75 3.57
CA ARG A 48 -0.71 3.12 2.49
C ARG A 48 -0.26 4.40 1.79
N ALA A 49 0.08 5.44 2.55
CA ALA A 49 0.59 6.69 1.98
C ALA A 49 1.85 6.45 1.13
N CYS A 50 2.79 5.62 1.62
CA CYS A 50 4.00 5.29 0.88
C CYS A 50 3.71 4.51 -0.41
N ALA A 51 2.77 3.56 -0.36
CA ALA A 51 2.36 2.81 -1.54
C ALA A 51 1.67 3.71 -2.59
N ASP A 52 0.81 4.63 -2.15
CA ASP A 52 0.13 5.58 -3.03
C ASP A 52 1.13 6.53 -3.71
N GLU A 53 2.15 7.02 -2.98
CA GLU A 53 3.22 7.84 -3.56
C GLU A 53 4.03 7.09 -4.63
N ILE A 54 4.39 5.83 -4.38
CA ILE A 54 5.14 5.01 -5.34
C ILE A 54 4.30 4.75 -6.60
N VAL A 55 3.04 4.37 -6.44
CA VAL A 55 2.15 4.09 -7.57
C VAL A 55 1.85 5.36 -8.37
N LEU A 56 1.64 6.49 -7.71
CA LEU A 56 1.45 7.77 -8.39
C LEU A 56 2.69 8.15 -9.20
N ASN A 57 3.87 7.96 -8.64
CA ASN A 57 5.13 8.21 -9.33
C ASN A 57 5.29 7.28 -10.54
N ASP A 58 4.94 6.00 -10.40
CA ASP A 58 5.02 5.03 -11.49
C ASP A 58 4.05 5.39 -12.63
N ILE A 59 2.82 5.82 -12.33
CA ILE A 59 1.82 6.21 -13.33
C ILE A 59 2.17 7.54 -14.02
N VAL A 60 2.69 8.52 -13.28
CA VAL A 60 2.99 9.86 -13.82
C VAL A 60 4.25 9.85 -14.70
N TYR A 61 5.21 8.98 -14.41
CA TYR A 61 6.47 8.87 -15.16
C TYR A 61 6.56 7.67 -16.12
N SER A 62 5.47 6.89 -16.29
CA SER A 62 5.36 5.79 -17.27
C SER A 62 4.76 6.20 -18.62
#